data_AF-A0A286B3P4-F1
#
_entry.id   AF-A0A286B3P4-F1
#
_cell.length_a   1.000
_cell.length_b   1.000
_cell.length_c   1.000
_cell.angle_alpha   90.00
_cell.angle_beta   90.00
_cell.angle_gamma   90.00
#
_symmetry.space_group_name_H-M   'P 1'
#
loop_
_entity.id
_entity.type
_entity.pdbx_description
1 polymer ?
#
loop_
_entity_poly.entity_id
_entity_poly.type
_entity_poly.pdbx_seq_one_letter_code
_entity_poly.pdbx_strand_id
1 'polypeptide(L)'
;MHPIYKFSLHRLTGLALVLVATGAMAQQVYRQVDKNGKVTFSDRAPTASTEPASASQSGSTTPANAGLPYELRQVAQRYPVTLYSSDECGPCSTARSLLITRGIPFEERTVKSNEEIEALQRLSSQSSLPLLTIGSQQLKGFSDVEWSQYLDAAGYPKSNSLPAGYRNGPARPLIAQQAAPAPRAAAAPAAQPAPPPPASSEPSPSNPAGIKF
;
A
#
# COMPACT_ATOMS: atom_id res chain seq x y z
N MET A 1 10.15 -80.45 -15.28
CA MET A 1 11.43 -79.89 -15.75
C MET A 1 11.11 -78.62 -16.53
N HIS A 2 11.41 -77.45 -15.98
CA HIS A 2 11.07 -76.14 -16.55
C HIS A 2 12.22 -75.62 -17.43
N PRO A 3 11.99 -75.26 -18.71
CA PRO A 3 12.91 -74.39 -19.42
C PRO A 3 12.57 -72.92 -19.12
N ILE A 4 13.51 -72.27 -18.45
CA ILE A 4 13.55 -70.84 -18.13
C ILE A 4 13.89 -70.09 -19.42
N TYR A 5 12.91 -69.42 -20.05
CA TYR A 5 13.19 -68.46 -21.12
C TYR A 5 13.55 -67.10 -20.52
N LYS A 6 14.84 -66.77 -20.60
CA LYS A 6 15.43 -65.46 -20.32
C LYS A 6 14.82 -64.41 -21.25
N PHE A 7 13.77 -63.74 -20.81
CA PHE A 7 13.29 -62.52 -21.46
C PHE A 7 14.36 -61.44 -21.32
N SER A 8 14.97 -61.08 -22.45
CA SER A 8 15.96 -60.03 -22.57
C SER A 8 15.40 -58.72 -22.04
N LEU A 9 15.92 -58.29 -20.88
CA LEU A 9 15.58 -57.07 -20.17
C LEU A 9 15.81 -55.78 -21.01
N HIS A 10 16.37 -55.90 -22.21
CA HIS A 10 16.62 -54.79 -23.13
C HIS A 10 15.50 -54.54 -24.14
N ARG A 11 14.55 -55.46 -24.31
CA ARG A 11 13.37 -55.24 -25.18
C ARG A 11 12.27 -54.42 -24.50
N LEU A 12 12.31 -54.28 -23.17
CA LEU A 12 11.38 -53.47 -22.37
C LEU A 12 11.86 -52.02 -22.17
N THR A 13 13.15 -51.74 -22.35
CA THR A 13 13.73 -50.39 -22.23
C THR A 13 13.57 -49.52 -23.48
N GLY A 14 13.23 -50.10 -24.63
CA GLY A 14 13.00 -49.36 -25.88
C GLY A 14 11.57 -48.84 -26.06
N LEU A 15 10.58 -49.49 -25.45
CA LEU A 15 9.16 -49.10 -25.58
C LEU A 15 8.73 -48.06 -24.54
N ALA A 16 9.46 -47.94 -23.42
CA ALA A 16 9.19 -46.94 -22.39
C ALA A 16 9.70 -45.53 -22.75
N LEU A 17 10.54 -45.38 -23.78
CA LEU A 17 11.12 -44.09 -24.16
C LEU A 17 10.29 -43.31 -25.21
N VAL A 18 9.21 -43.90 -25.73
CA VAL A 18 8.39 -43.30 -26.81
C VAL A 18 7.12 -42.60 -26.28
N LEU A 19 6.85 -42.64 -24.97
CA LEU A 19 5.61 -42.11 -24.38
C LEU A 19 5.75 -40.75 -23.66
N VAL A 20 6.78 -39.94 -23.96
CA VAL A 20 6.98 -38.60 -23.37
C VAL A 20 6.78 -37.50 -24.43
N ALA A 21 5.69 -37.60 -25.20
CA ALA A 21 5.18 -36.51 -26.04
C ALA A 21 3.97 -35.86 -25.35
N THR A 22 4.16 -35.37 -24.14
CA THR A 22 3.13 -34.65 -23.37
C THR A 22 3.13 -33.16 -23.74
N GLY A 23 2.10 -32.74 -24.47
CA GLY A 23 1.47 -31.41 -24.50
C GLY A 23 2.34 -30.17 -24.27
N ALA A 24 2.78 -29.53 -25.36
CA ALA A 24 3.15 -28.12 -25.33
C ALA A 24 1.87 -27.27 -25.17
N MET A 25 1.56 -26.88 -23.95
CA MET A 25 0.54 -25.86 -23.70
C MET A 25 1.11 -24.51 -24.15
N ALA A 26 0.65 -23.99 -25.28
CA ALA A 26 0.95 -22.63 -25.70
C ALA A 26 0.39 -21.65 -24.67
N GLN A 27 1.25 -21.12 -23.79
CA GLN A 27 0.86 -20.02 -22.91
C GLN A 27 0.78 -18.76 -23.77
N GLN A 28 -0.43 -18.34 -24.11
CA GLN A 28 -0.63 -17.09 -24.83
C GLN A 28 -0.21 -15.95 -23.91
N VAL A 29 0.95 -15.37 -24.17
CA VAL A 29 1.46 -14.20 -23.47
C VAL A 29 0.69 -12.98 -23.98
N TYR A 30 -0.19 -12.42 -23.15
CA TYR A 30 -0.99 -11.26 -23.53
C TYR A 30 -0.20 -9.98 -23.33
N ARG A 31 -0.11 -9.17 -24.39
CA ARG A 31 0.52 -7.86 -24.37
C ARG A 31 -0.52 -6.82 -23.94
N GLN A 32 -0.42 -6.29 -22.73
CA GLN A 32 -1.23 -5.15 -22.29
C GLN A 32 -0.42 -3.86 -22.45
N VAL A 33 -1.03 -2.85 -23.10
CA VAL A 33 -0.45 -1.52 -23.26
C VAL A 33 -1.27 -0.57 -22.39
N ASP A 34 -0.64 0.08 -21.43
CA ASP A 34 -1.30 1.10 -20.62
C ASP A 34 -1.33 2.47 -21.31
N LYS A 35 -2.12 3.40 -20.75
CA LYS A 35 -2.36 4.75 -21.32
C LYS A 35 -1.08 5.57 -21.49
N ASN A 36 0.02 5.18 -20.84
CA ASN A 36 1.32 5.84 -20.94
C ASN A 36 2.27 5.14 -21.94
N GLY A 37 1.78 4.17 -22.71
CA GLY A 37 2.54 3.48 -23.76
C GLY A 37 3.48 2.39 -23.25
N LYS A 38 3.47 2.09 -21.95
CA LYS A 38 4.28 1.01 -21.39
C LYS A 38 3.61 -0.34 -21.68
N VAL A 39 4.44 -1.31 -22.06
CA VAL A 39 4.00 -2.66 -22.43
C VAL A 39 4.29 -3.58 -21.27
N THR A 40 3.26 -4.23 -20.74
CA THR A 40 3.39 -5.28 -19.72
C THR A 40 2.87 -6.59 -20.30
N PHE A 41 3.69 -7.63 -20.25
CA PHE A 41 3.31 -8.97 -20.70
C PHE A 41 2.73 -9.74 -19.51
N SER A 42 1.54 -10.32 -19.68
CA SER A 42 0.86 -11.07 -18.63
C SER A 42 0.32 -12.38 -19.19
N ASP A 43 0.50 -13.47 -18.45
CA ASP A 43 0.03 -14.82 -18.81
C ASP A 43 -1.45 -15.06 -18.45
N ARG A 44 -2.18 -14.02 -18.01
CA ARG A 44 -3.59 -14.11 -17.65
C ARG A 44 -4.49 -13.55 -18.75
N ALA A 45 -5.40 -14.38 -19.26
CA ALA A 45 -6.38 -13.99 -20.27
C ALA A 45 -7.28 -12.83 -19.74
N PRO A 46 -7.50 -11.75 -20.52
CA PRO A 46 -8.39 -10.68 -20.11
C PRO A 46 -9.83 -11.20 -20.10
N THR A 47 -10.44 -11.32 -18.92
CA THR A 47 -11.88 -11.55 -18.82
C THR A 47 -12.61 -10.35 -19.40
N ALA A 48 -13.55 -10.58 -20.31
CA ALA A 48 -14.43 -9.57 -20.91
C ALA A 48 -15.45 -9.05 -19.88
N SER A 49 -14.92 -8.41 -18.84
CA SER A 49 -15.59 -7.51 -17.91
C SER A 49 -14.47 -6.61 -17.42
N THR A 50 -14.33 -5.46 -18.08
CA THR A 50 -13.45 -4.37 -17.65
C THR A 50 -14.01 -3.80 -16.35
N GLU A 51 -13.80 -4.50 -15.26
CA GLU A 51 -13.62 -3.86 -13.97
C GLU A 51 -12.11 -3.82 -13.78
N PRO A 52 -11.47 -2.63 -13.74
CA PRO A 52 -10.08 -2.58 -13.30
C PRO A 52 -10.07 -3.27 -11.95
N ALA A 53 -9.27 -4.34 -11.82
CA ALA A 53 -8.91 -4.85 -10.52
C ALA A 53 -8.52 -3.60 -9.73
N SER A 54 -9.33 -3.27 -8.72
CA SER A 54 -8.96 -2.25 -7.76
C SER A 54 -7.66 -2.77 -7.20
N ALA A 55 -6.55 -2.28 -7.76
CA ALA A 55 -5.32 -2.20 -7.03
C ALA A 55 -5.76 -1.56 -5.75
N SER A 56 -5.78 -2.34 -4.67
CA SER A 56 -6.01 -1.82 -3.34
C SER A 56 -5.19 -0.54 -3.30
N GLN A 57 -5.86 0.59 -3.28
CA GLN A 57 -5.24 1.87 -2.98
C GLN A 57 -4.94 1.78 -1.48
N SER A 58 -4.03 0.88 -1.11
CA SER A 58 -3.16 1.09 0.03
C SER A 58 -2.50 2.41 -0.30
N GLY A 59 -2.98 3.48 0.36
CA GLY A 59 -2.64 4.87 0.06
C GLY A 59 -1.19 4.95 -0.36
N SER A 60 -0.98 5.28 -1.64
CA SER A 60 0.33 5.36 -2.26
C SER A 60 1.07 6.54 -1.64
N THR A 61 1.58 6.30 -0.44
CA THR A 61 2.69 7.07 0.06
C THR A 61 3.82 6.72 -0.89
N THR A 62 4.25 7.70 -1.67
CA THR A 62 5.53 7.63 -2.38
C THR A 62 6.54 7.00 -1.43
N PRO A 63 7.17 5.87 -1.79
CA PRO A 63 8.15 5.27 -0.89
C PRO A 63 9.17 6.34 -0.56
N ALA A 64 9.52 6.51 0.73
CA ALA A 64 10.48 7.52 1.19
C ALA A 64 11.85 7.41 0.45
N ASN A 65 12.05 6.33 -0.31
CA ASN A 65 13.23 6.05 -1.11
C ASN A 65 13.12 6.44 -2.60
N ALA A 66 11.97 6.93 -3.08
CA ALA A 66 11.78 7.33 -4.47
C ALA A 66 12.58 8.61 -4.76
N GLY A 67 13.44 8.57 -5.78
CA GLY A 67 14.28 9.71 -6.17
C GLY A 67 15.52 9.93 -5.31
N LEU A 68 15.82 9.06 -4.34
CA LEU A 68 17.08 9.11 -3.60
C LEU A 68 18.27 8.75 -4.50
N PRO A 69 19.44 9.40 -4.32
CA PRO A 69 20.71 8.94 -4.89
C PRO A 69 20.98 7.47 -4.53
N TYR A 70 21.67 6.76 -5.42
CA TYR A 70 21.89 5.32 -5.28
C TYR A 70 22.50 4.94 -3.92
N GLU A 71 23.60 5.61 -3.53
CA GLU A 71 24.29 5.37 -2.26
C GLU A 71 23.37 5.56 -1.05
N LEU A 72 22.65 6.69 -1.00
CA LEU A 72 21.74 6.99 0.10
C LEU A 72 20.57 6.00 0.15
N ARG A 73 20.07 5.55 -1.00
CA ARG A 73 19.03 4.54 -1.08
C ARG A 73 19.51 3.18 -0.56
N GLN A 74 20.75 2.78 -0.84
CA GLN A 74 21.31 1.53 -0.32
C GLN A 74 21.42 1.55 1.21
N VAL A 75 21.90 2.67 1.76
CA VAL A 75 22.00 2.86 3.22
C VAL A 75 20.61 2.88 3.86
N ALA A 76 19.66 3.63 3.30
CA ALA A 76 18.29 3.73 3.82
C ALA A 76 17.52 2.40 3.78
N GLN A 77 17.82 1.52 2.82
CA GLN A 77 17.25 0.18 2.75
C GLN A 77 17.85 -0.77 3.80
N ARG A 78 19.15 -0.64 4.08
CA ARG A 78 19.85 -1.51 5.03
C ARG A 78 19.64 -1.08 6.48
N TYR A 79 19.65 0.22 6.75
CA TYR A 79 19.58 0.82 8.07
C TYR A 79 18.50 1.91 8.12
N PRO A 80 17.21 1.55 7.94
CA PRO A 80 16.12 2.53 7.90
C PRO A 80 16.06 3.35 9.19
N VAL A 81 15.83 4.65 9.05
CA VAL A 81 15.73 5.58 10.18
C VAL A 81 14.26 5.83 10.50
N THR A 82 13.87 5.61 11.76
CA THR A 82 12.54 5.98 12.27
C THR A 82 12.70 6.86 13.51
N LEU A 83 12.08 8.03 13.48
CA LEU A 83 11.97 8.94 14.62
C LEU A 83 10.62 8.73 15.30
N TYR A 84 10.66 8.42 16.59
CA TYR A 84 9.47 8.41 17.44
C TYR A 84 9.42 9.73 18.22
N SER A 85 8.28 10.42 18.14
CA SER A 85 8.08 11.76 18.67
C SER A 85 6.70 11.93 19.28
N SER A 86 6.43 13.07 19.92
CA SER A 86 5.10 13.51 20.31
C SER A 86 4.97 15.01 20.04
N ASP A 87 3.74 15.52 20.04
CA ASP A 87 3.48 16.96 19.83
C ASP A 87 4.06 17.79 20.99
N GLU A 88 3.97 17.29 22.22
CA GLU A 88 4.51 17.93 23.43
C GLU A 88 5.91 17.42 23.80
N CYS A 89 6.83 17.47 22.83
CA CYS A 89 8.22 17.06 23.02
C CYS A 89 9.20 18.10 22.47
N GLY A 90 9.74 18.93 23.37
CA GLY A 90 10.78 19.93 23.05
C GLY A 90 11.96 19.35 22.26
N PRO A 91 12.69 18.33 22.78
CA PRO A 91 13.84 17.76 22.10
C PRO A 91 13.52 17.04 20.77
N CYS A 92 12.26 16.66 20.52
CA CYS A 92 11.86 16.01 19.27
C CYS A 92 11.98 16.95 18.06
N SER A 93 11.78 18.25 18.25
CA SER A 93 11.96 19.24 17.19
C SER A 93 13.42 19.37 16.74
N THR A 94 14.35 19.39 17.69
CA THR A 94 15.80 19.43 17.43
C THR A 94 16.28 18.15 16.76
N ALA A 95 15.83 17.00 17.26
CA ALA A 95 16.04 15.69 16.64
C ALA A 95 15.62 15.67 15.17
N ARG A 96 14.40 16.13 14.86
CA ARG A 96 13.89 16.21 13.49
C ARG A 96 14.75 17.14 12.62
N SER A 97 15.17 18.27 13.18
CA SER A 97 15.98 19.27 12.48
C SER A 97 17.37 18.74 12.13
N LEU A 98 18.00 17.95 13.00
CA LEU A 98 19.27 17.26 12.71
C LEU A 98 19.13 16.34 11.50
N LEU A 99 18.11 15.48 11.50
CA LEU A 99 17.87 14.53 10.42
C LEU A 99 17.60 15.24 9.08
N ILE A 100 16.78 16.29 9.09
CA ILE A 100 16.48 17.10 7.90
C ILE A 100 17.73 17.81 7.39
N THR A 101 18.50 18.44 8.28
CA THR A 101 19.69 19.23 7.90
C THR A 101 20.79 18.35 7.32
N ARG A 102 20.98 17.14 7.86
CA ARG A 102 21.91 16.14 7.30
C ARG A 102 21.37 15.47 6.03
N GLY A 103 20.11 15.66 5.69
CA GLY A 103 19.48 15.01 4.54
C GLY A 103 19.28 13.52 4.73
N ILE A 104 18.93 13.10 5.95
CA ILE A 104 18.63 11.70 6.26
C ILE A 104 17.18 11.42 5.86
N PRO A 105 16.91 10.38 5.04
CA PRO A 105 15.55 9.90 4.80
C PRO A 105 15.06 9.16 6.05
N PHE A 106 13.93 9.57 6.61
CA PHE A 106 13.35 8.91 7.79
C PHE A 106 11.83 8.86 7.76
N GLU A 107 11.27 7.89 8.49
CA GLU A 107 9.86 7.87 8.87
C GLU A 107 9.68 8.50 10.24
N GLU A 108 8.58 9.21 10.45
CA GLU A 108 8.23 9.74 11.76
C GLU A 108 6.96 9.08 12.30
N ARG A 109 7.03 8.62 13.56
CA ARG A 109 5.93 8.01 14.31
C ARG A 109 5.59 8.86 15.53
N THR A 110 4.39 9.42 15.56
CA THR A 110 3.90 10.22 16.69
C THR A 110 3.21 9.35 17.72
N VAL A 111 3.47 9.62 18.99
CA VAL A 111 2.80 9.03 20.15
C VAL A 111 1.92 10.11 20.77
N LYS A 112 0.61 9.89 20.77
CA LYS A 112 -0.39 10.87 21.25
C LYS A 112 -1.32 10.31 22.33
N SER A 113 -1.37 8.98 22.47
CA SER A 113 -2.31 8.27 23.35
C SER A 113 -1.59 7.32 24.30
N ASN A 114 -2.24 6.93 25.39
CA ASN A 114 -1.67 5.98 26.35
C ASN A 114 -1.41 4.60 25.70
N GLU A 115 -2.29 4.19 24.81
CA GLU A 115 -2.15 2.96 24.03
C GLU A 115 -0.88 2.98 23.17
N GLU A 116 -0.55 4.14 22.58
CA GLU A 116 0.69 4.33 21.84
C GLU A 116 1.92 4.40 22.75
N ILE A 117 1.82 4.96 23.96
CA ILE A 117 2.90 4.90 24.96
C ILE A 117 3.21 3.46 25.33
N GLU A 118 2.19 2.65 25.58
CA GLU A 118 2.37 1.22 25.83
C GLU A 118 2.95 0.48 24.61
N ALA A 119 2.52 0.82 23.39
CA ALA A 119 3.09 0.25 22.18
C ALA A 119 4.56 0.61 22.00
N LEU A 120 4.94 1.86 22.29
CA LEU A 120 6.34 2.30 22.30
C LEU A 120 7.15 1.50 23.32
N GLN A 121 6.59 1.31 24.53
CA GLN A 121 7.21 0.53 25.60
C GLN A 121 7.40 -0.93 25.20
N ARG A 122 6.43 -1.56 24.53
CA ARG A 122 6.56 -2.93 24.02
C ARG A 122 7.62 -3.04 22.91
N LEU A 123 7.74 -2.04 22.06
CA LEU A 123 8.68 -2.03 20.92
C LEU A 123 10.13 -1.80 21.35
N SER A 124 10.33 -0.89 22.29
CA SER A 124 11.66 -0.37 22.63
C SER A 124 12.12 -0.69 24.05
N SER A 125 11.24 -1.25 24.88
CA SER A 125 11.39 -1.28 26.35
C SER A 125 11.57 0.11 26.97
N GLN A 126 11.13 1.16 26.28
CA GLN A 126 11.28 2.56 26.70
C GLN A 126 9.98 3.35 26.48
N SER A 127 9.77 4.34 27.33
CA SER A 127 8.64 5.27 27.28
C SER A 127 9.06 6.72 27.06
N SER A 128 10.36 6.98 26.92
CA SER A 128 10.94 8.31 26.78
C SER A 128 11.09 8.71 25.32
N LEU A 129 10.75 9.97 25.02
CA LEU A 129 10.90 10.58 23.71
C LEU A 129 11.98 11.68 23.73
N PRO A 130 12.63 11.96 22.60
CA PRO A 130 12.56 11.21 21.34
C PRO A 130 13.26 9.85 21.44
N LEU A 131 12.83 8.91 20.61
CA LEU A 131 13.53 7.65 20.35
C LEU A 131 13.90 7.61 18.87
N LEU A 132 15.15 7.30 18.55
CA LEU A 132 15.58 7.09 17.17
C LEU A 132 15.90 5.62 16.97
N THR A 133 15.42 5.02 15.88
CA THR A 133 15.89 3.70 15.46
C THR A 133 16.64 3.80 14.15
N ILE A 134 17.81 3.14 14.08
CA ILE A 134 18.65 3.06 12.88
C ILE A 134 18.84 1.56 12.59
N GLY A 135 18.04 1.02 11.68
CA GLY A 135 17.92 -0.44 11.53
C GLY A 135 17.48 -1.09 12.84
N SER A 136 18.33 -1.95 13.43
CA SER A 136 18.06 -2.60 14.72
C SER A 136 18.54 -1.81 15.94
N GLN A 137 19.34 -0.75 15.73
CA GLN A 137 19.86 0.07 16.83
C GLN A 137 18.79 1.05 17.31
N GLN A 138 18.72 1.25 18.62
CA GLN A 138 17.77 2.18 19.24
C GLN A 138 18.54 3.18 20.12
N LEU A 139 18.31 4.47 19.91
CA LEU A 139 18.93 5.56 20.66
C LEU A 139 17.88 6.30 21.46
N LYS A 140 18.08 6.33 22.77
CA LYS A 140 17.16 6.93 23.72
C LYS A 140 17.47 8.41 23.93
N GLY A 141 16.45 9.25 23.84
CA GLY A 141 16.60 10.68 24.01
C GLY A 141 17.37 11.31 22.86
N PHE A 142 17.54 12.63 22.93
CA PHE A 142 18.29 13.38 21.93
C PHE A 142 19.70 13.71 22.43
N SER A 143 20.69 13.34 21.64
CA SER A 143 22.08 13.77 21.75
C SER A 143 22.62 13.93 20.35
N ASP A 144 22.94 15.17 19.95
CA ASP A 144 23.45 15.48 18.60
C ASP A 144 24.70 14.65 18.26
N VAL A 145 25.62 14.57 19.22
CA VAL A 145 26.89 13.85 19.09
C VAL A 145 26.66 12.36 18.93
N GLU A 146 25.83 11.75 19.76
CA GLU A 146 25.55 10.31 19.71
C GLU A 146 24.82 9.95 18.42
N TRP A 147 23.76 10.67 18.08
CA TRP A 147 22.98 10.42 16.87
C TRP A 147 23.84 10.56 15.61
N SER A 148 24.69 11.59 15.55
CA SER A 148 25.63 11.77 14.44
C SER A 148 26.61 10.61 14.32
N GLN A 149 27.16 10.11 15.43
CA GLN A 149 28.09 8.97 15.42
C GLN A 149 27.43 7.70 14.90
N TYR A 150 26.20 7.40 15.32
CA TYR A 150 25.49 6.21 14.84
C TYR A 150 25.05 6.34 13.38
N LEU A 151 24.62 7.53 12.95
CA LEU A 151 24.30 7.79 11.54
C LEU A 151 25.55 7.64 10.65
N ASP A 152 26.69 8.18 11.10
CA ASP A 152 27.98 8.02 10.42
C ASP A 152 28.38 6.55 10.34
N ALA A 153 28.27 5.80 11.44
CA ALA A 153 28.60 4.37 11.50
C ALA A 153 27.68 3.52 10.61
N ALA A 154 26.42 3.92 10.44
CA ALA A 154 25.48 3.30 9.51
C ALA A 154 25.77 3.65 8.03
N GLY A 155 26.66 4.62 7.76
CA GLY A 155 27.05 5.04 6.43
C GLY A 155 26.24 6.19 5.85
N TYR A 156 25.44 6.88 6.66
CA TYR A 156 24.72 8.07 6.20
C TYR A 156 25.66 9.27 5.95
N PRO A 157 25.41 10.09 4.92
CA PRO A 157 26.27 11.22 4.60
C PRO A 157 26.21 12.30 5.70
N LYS A 158 27.32 13.02 5.86
CA LYS A 158 27.46 14.15 6.80
C LYS A 158 26.80 15.43 6.30
N SER A 159 26.59 15.51 5.01
CA SER A 159 25.96 16.63 4.32
C SER A 159 24.76 16.16 3.52
N ASN A 160 23.80 17.06 3.36
CA ASN A 160 22.59 16.80 2.61
C ASN A 160 22.91 16.60 1.11
N SER A 161 22.61 15.42 0.59
CA SER A 161 22.74 15.05 -0.84
C SER A 161 21.38 14.81 -1.51
N LEU A 162 20.29 15.20 -0.85
CA LEU A 162 18.94 14.99 -1.34
C LEU A 162 18.62 15.97 -2.50
N PRO A 163 17.82 15.54 -3.50
CA PRO A 163 17.31 16.44 -4.52
C PRO A 163 16.45 17.58 -3.95
N ALA A 164 16.40 18.73 -4.63
CA ALA A 164 15.68 19.92 -4.16
C ALA A 164 14.18 19.70 -3.84
N GLY A 165 13.54 18.76 -4.54
CA GLY A 165 12.13 18.40 -4.35
C GLY A 165 11.89 17.32 -3.28
N TYR A 166 12.93 16.73 -2.70
CA TYR A 166 12.77 15.67 -1.73
C TYR A 166 12.19 16.21 -0.42
N ARG A 167 11.20 15.49 0.12
CA ARG A 167 10.64 15.74 1.45
C ARG A 167 10.42 14.40 2.12
N ASN A 168 10.71 14.33 3.42
CA ASN A 168 10.34 13.17 4.22
C ASN A 168 8.81 13.05 4.29
N GLY A 169 8.33 11.83 4.46
CA GLY A 169 6.90 11.57 4.59
C GLY A 169 6.30 12.31 5.81
N PRO A 170 4.98 12.59 5.79
CA PRO A 170 4.33 13.18 6.95
C PRO A 170 4.43 12.24 8.14
N ALA A 171 4.48 12.82 9.35
CA ALA A 171 4.44 12.06 10.58
C ALA A 171 3.14 11.24 10.67
N ARG A 172 3.25 9.98 11.09
CA ARG A 172 2.14 9.04 11.19
C ARG A 172 1.93 8.62 12.64
N PRO A 173 0.71 8.26 13.07
CA PRO A 173 0.52 7.69 14.39
C PRO A 173 1.30 6.37 14.52
N LEU A 174 1.78 6.08 15.72
CA LEU A 174 2.54 4.86 16.00
C LEU A 174 1.67 3.63 15.77
N ILE A 175 0.43 3.70 16.24
CA ILE A 175 -0.59 2.71 15.96
C ILE A 175 -1.44 3.26 14.82
N ALA A 176 -1.64 2.47 13.77
CA ALA A 176 -2.54 2.86 12.70
C ALA A 176 -3.95 3.04 13.28
N GLN A 177 -4.38 4.29 13.43
CA GLN A 177 -5.79 4.56 13.67
C GLN A 177 -6.50 4.14 12.39
N GLN A 178 -7.24 3.03 12.47
CA GLN A 178 -8.15 2.62 11.42
C GLN A 178 -9.04 3.84 11.17
N ALA A 179 -8.89 4.51 10.03
CA ALA A 179 -9.79 5.57 9.65
C ALA A 179 -11.20 4.95 9.71
N ALA A 180 -12.02 5.41 10.65
CA ALA A 180 -13.42 5.02 10.67
C ALA A 180 -13.94 5.22 9.24
N PRO A 181 -14.59 4.22 8.62
CA PRO A 181 -15.18 4.41 7.31
C PRO A 181 -15.99 5.69 7.39
N ALA A 182 -15.66 6.69 6.57
CA ALA A 182 -16.45 7.90 6.51
C ALA A 182 -17.91 7.44 6.41
N PRO A 183 -18.83 7.92 7.29
CA PRO A 183 -20.21 7.49 7.23
C PRO A 183 -20.63 7.69 5.79
N ARG A 184 -20.94 6.58 5.11
CA ARG A 184 -21.42 6.60 3.73
C ARG A 184 -22.56 7.59 3.78
N ALA A 185 -22.40 8.75 3.14
CA ALA A 185 -23.45 9.74 3.06
C ALA A 185 -24.68 8.94 2.67
N ALA A 186 -25.65 8.86 3.59
CA ALA A 186 -26.87 8.10 3.37
C ALA A 186 -27.36 8.60 2.01
N ALA A 187 -27.49 7.67 1.06
CA ALA A 187 -28.03 8.00 -0.24
C ALA A 187 -29.28 8.81 0.02
N ALA A 188 -29.27 10.07 -0.40
CA ALA A 188 -30.43 10.94 -0.27
C ALA A 188 -31.62 10.12 -0.80
N PRO A 189 -32.76 10.05 -0.08
CA PRO A 189 -33.92 9.34 -0.57
C PRO A 189 -34.19 9.84 -1.99
N ALA A 190 -34.23 8.92 -2.96
CA ALA A 190 -34.58 9.25 -4.33
C ALA A 190 -35.85 10.09 -4.28
N ALA A 191 -35.79 11.31 -4.84
CA ALA A 191 -36.95 12.18 -4.93
C ALA A 191 -38.07 11.40 -5.59
N GLN A 192 -39.18 11.22 -4.86
CA GLN A 192 -40.37 10.58 -5.40
C GLN A 192 -40.83 11.38 -6.63
N PRO A 193 -41.23 10.73 -7.73
CA PRO A 193 -41.80 11.42 -8.88
C PRO A 193 -43.01 12.25 -8.44
N ALA A 194 -43.04 13.53 -8.82
CA ALA A 194 -44.16 14.40 -8.53
C ALA A 194 -45.46 13.82 -9.11
N PRO A 195 -46.59 13.92 -8.40
CA PRO A 195 -47.87 13.45 -8.92
C PRO A 195 -48.29 14.27 -10.16
N PRO A 196 -48.99 13.65 -11.13
CA PRO A 196 -49.46 14.36 -12.31
C PRO A 196 -50.46 15.46 -11.91
N PRO A 197 -50.51 16.58 -12.66
CA PRO A 197 -51.43 17.67 -12.37
C PRO A 197 -52.89 17.19 -12.47
N PRO A 198 -53.81 17.74 -11.65
CA PRO A 198 -55.21 17.36 -11.68
C PRO A 198 -55.85 17.73 -13.02
N ALA A 199 -56.63 16.81 -13.57
CA ALA A 199 -57.44 17.03 -14.76
C ALA A 199 -58.45 18.16 -14.50
N SER A 200 -58.51 19.12 -15.44
CA SER A 200 -59.48 20.20 -15.43
C SER A 200 -60.89 19.64 -15.67
N SER A 201 -61.76 19.74 -14.66
CA SER A 201 -63.18 19.44 -14.81
C SER A 201 -63.91 20.69 -15.29
N GLU A 202 -64.05 20.86 -16.60
CA GLU A 202 -65.01 21.82 -17.15
C GLU A 202 -66.45 21.29 -16.93
N PRO A 203 -67.41 22.12 -16.51
CA PRO A 203 -68.78 21.69 -16.34
C PRO A 203 -69.42 21.43 -17.72
N SER A 204 -69.85 20.20 -17.96
CA SER A 204 -70.68 19.89 -19.12
C SER A 204 -72.08 20.52 -18.95
N PRO A 205 -72.67 21.14 -19.99
CA PRO A 205 -73.97 21.78 -19.90
C PRO A 205 -75.11 20.77 -19.66
N SER A 206 -76.05 21.17 -18.80
CA SER A 206 -77.17 20.39 -18.32
C SER A 206 -78.11 19.92 -19.45
N ASN A 207 -78.33 18.61 -19.53
CA ASN A 207 -79.37 18.01 -20.37
C ASN A 207 -80.73 18.04 -19.62
N PRO A 208 -81.80 18.62 -20.19
CA PRO A 208 -83.11 18.74 -19.53
C PRO A 208 -83.85 17.41 -19.32
N ALA A 209 -83.32 16.27 -19.79
CA ALA A 209 -84.01 14.98 -19.71
C ALA A 209 -83.83 14.19 -18.39
N GLY A 210 -83.07 14.68 -17.40
CA GLY A 210 -83.18 14.22 -16.01
C GLY A 210 -82.92 12.72 -15.74
N ILE A 211 -81.92 12.09 -16.38
CA ILE A 211 -81.53 10.71 -16.07
C ILE A 211 -80.08 10.68 -15.56
N LYS A 212 -79.87 10.08 -14.38
CA LYS A 212 -78.56 9.78 -13.79
C LYS A 212 -78.30 8.28 -13.92
N PHE A 213 -77.10 7.90 -14.36
CA PHE A 213 -76.53 6.58 -14.12
C PHE A 213 -75.54 6.68 -12.95
#